data_AF-A0A3N0VZ47-F1
#
_entry.id   AF-A0A3N0VZ47-F1
#
_cell.length_a   1.000
_cell.length_b   1.000
_cell.length_c   1.000
_cell.angle_alpha   90.00
_cell.angle_beta   90.00
_cell.angle_gamma   90.00
#
_symmetry.space_group_name_H-M   'P 1'
#
loop_
_entity.id
_entity.type
_entity.pdbx_description
1 polymer ?
#
loop_
_entity_poly.entity_id
_entity_poly.type
_entity_poly.pdbx_seq_one_letter_code
_entity_poly.pdbx_strand_id
1 'polypeptide(L)' 'MYSQVLTYLKLMNMQLGLLINFNNPLLKNGIHRIVNKLIDE' A
#
# COMPACT_ATOMS: atom_id res chain seq x y z
N MET A 1 9.78 5.04 -7.65
CA MET A 1 8.77 5.97 -7.13
C MET A 1 7.61 5.25 -6.41
N TYR A 2 7.90 4.19 -5.63
CA TYR A 2 6.91 3.51 -4.77
C TYR A 2 7.25 3.62 -3.27
N SER A 3 8.42 4.18 -2.94
CA SER A 3 8.96 4.23 -1.58
C SER A 3 8.27 5.27 -0.70
N GLN A 4 7.75 6.37 -1.26
CA GLN A 4 7.17 7.46 -0.46
C GLN A 4 5.84 7.08 0.20
N VAL A 5 4.94 6.40 -0.50
CA VAL A 5 3.65 5.96 0.07
C VAL A 5 3.86 4.98 1.23
N LEU A 6 4.86 4.11 1.08
CA LEU A 6 5.22 3.13 2.10
C LEU A 6 5.84 3.81 3.35
N THR A 7 6.53 4.93 3.18
CA THR A 7 7.01 5.77 4.29
C THR A 7 5.86 6.39 5.06
N TYR A 8 4.87 6.97 4.40
CA TYR A 8 3.69 7.51 5.08
C TYR A 8 2.92 6.43 5.85
N LEU A 9 2.78 5.24 5.28
CA LEU A 9 2.13 4.12 5.96
C LEU A 9 2.86 3.72 7.25
N LYS A 10 4.21 3.69 7.20
CA LYS A 10 5.06 3.42 8.35
C LYS A 10 4.98 4.53 9.41
N LEU A 11 4.97 5.80 9.00
CA LEU A 11 4.86 6.96 9.90
C LEU A 11 3.51 7.02 10.60
N MET A 12 2.43 6.62 9.92
CA MET A 12 1.08 6.59 10.45
C MET A 12 0.83 5.36 11.37
N ASN A 13 1.82 4.48 11.54
CA ASN A 13 1.74 3.25 12.31
C ASN A 13 0.51 2.38 11.98
N MET A 14 0.11 2.38 10.70
CA MET A 14 -1.00 1.57 10.19
C MET A 14 -0.50 0.19 9.77
N GLN A 15 -1.23 -0.86 10.13
CA GLN A 15 -0.85 -2.25 9.84
C GLN A 15 -1.10 -2.67 8.38
N LEU A 16 -2.06 -2.01 7.73
CA LEU A 16 -2.50 -2.32 6.38
C LEU A 16 -2.69 -1.03 5.57
N GLY A 17 -2.38 -1.10 4.28
CA GLY A 17 -2.55 0.01 3.35
C GLY A 17 -2.97 -0.46 1.97
N LEU A 18 -3.67 0.39 1.24
CA LEU A 18 -4.01 0.16 -0.16
C LEU A 18 -3.29 1.20 -1.02
N LEU A 19 -2.43 0.72 -1.92
CA LEU A 19 -1.81 1.54 -2.95
C LEU A 19 -2.64 1.38 -4.23
N ILE A 20 -3.11 2.50 -4.76
CA ILE A 20 -3.92 2.52 -5.99
C ILE A 20 -3.14 3.26 -7.07
N ASN A 21 -2.77 2.53 -8.12
CA ASN A 21 -2.18 3.08 -9.33
C ASN A 21 -3.26 3.28 -10.41
N PHE A 22 -3.55 4.54 -10.74
CA PHE A 22 -4.57 4.89 -11.74
C PHE A 22 -4.06 4.85 -13.19
N ASN A 23 -2.77 4.57 -13.40
CA ASN A 23 -2.17 4.54 -14.74
C ASN A 23 -2.39 3.20 -15.49
N ASN A 24 -3.30 2.35 -15.02
CA ASN A 24 -3.64 1.09 -15.66
C ASN A 24 -5.03 1.14 -16.30
N PRO A 25 -5.25 0.48 -17.45
CA PRO A 25 -6.53 0.49 -18.16
C PRO A 25 -7.68 -0.15 -17.36
N LEU A 26 -7.35 -1.01 -16.38
CA LEU A 26 -8.32 -1.56 -15.44
C LEU A 26 -7.85 -1.25 -14.01
N LEU A 27 -8.71 -0.62 -13.21
CA LEU A 27 -8.40 -0.21 -11.84
C LEU A 27 -7.95 -1.40 -10.97
N LYS A 28 -8.58 -2.57 -11.14
CA LYS A 28 -8.21 -3.79 -10.41
C LYS A 28 -6.73 -4.18 -10.56
N ASN A 29 -6.11 -3.83 -11.69
CA ASN A 29 -4.70 -4.13 -11.96
C ASN A 29 -3.75 -3.12 -11.31
N GLY A 30 -4.26 -1.99 -10.82
CA GLY A 30 -3.50 -0.96 -10.12
C GLY A 30 -3.63 -1.01 -8.61
N ILE A 31 -4.48 -1.88 -8.07
CA ILE A 31 -4.70 -2.00 -6.62
C ILE A 31 -3.67 -2.98 -6.03
N HIS A 32 -2.87 -2.50 -5.09
CA HIS A 32 -1.89 -3.29 -4.35
C HIS A 32 -2.13 -3.15 -2.86
N ARG A 33 -2.27 -4.28 -2.16
CA ARG A 33 -2.33 -4.32 -0.69
C ARG A 33 -0.92 -4.31 -0.13
N ILE A 34 -0.63 -3.36 0.75
CA ILE A 34 0.64 -3.24 1.46
C ILE A 34 0.41 -3.65 2.92
N VAL A 35 1.28 -4.52 3.41
CA VAL A 35 1.29 -4.99 4.80
C VAL A 35 2.46 -4.32 5.52
N ASN A 36 2.20 -3.71 6.67
CA ASN A 36 3.19 -3.08 7.52
C ASN A 36 3.10 -3.68 8.94
N LYS A 37 3.88 -4.73 9.19
CA LYS A 37 3.91 -5.46 10.48
C LYS A 37 2.56 -6.06 10.90
N LEU A 38 1.93 -6.85 10.02
CA LEU A 38 0.97 -7.83 10.52
C LEU A 38 1.76 -8.83 11.38
N ILE A 39 1.43 -8.88 12.67
CA ILE A 39 1.83 -9.99 13.53
C ILE A 39 0.81 -11.07 13.19
N ASP A 40 1.22 -12.05 12.37
CA ASP A 40 0.43 -13.25 12.15
C ASP A 40 0.53 -14.08 13.46
N GLU A 41 -0.57 -14.17 14.21
CA GLU A 41 -0.73 -15.09 15.35
C GLU A 41 -0.85 -16.55 14.89
#